data_AF-A0A2G4HVR4-F1
#
_entry.id   AF-A0A2G4HVR4-F1
#
_cell.length_a   1.000
_cell.length_b   1.000
_cell.length_c   1.000
_cell.angle_alpha   90.00
_cell.angle_beta   90.00
_cell.angle_gamma   90.00
#
_symmetry.space_group_name_H-M   'P 1'
#
loop_
_entity.id
_entity.type
_entity.pdbx_description
1 polymer ?
#
loop_
_entity_poly.entity_id
_entity_poly.type
_entity_poly.pdbx_seq_one_letter_code
_entity_poly.pdbx_strand_id
1 'polypeptide(L)'
;MCPTQLGLGILWPAFWTGLPIKLAFVLLFLSLGMVHFETRIGLAFLMLLASPVTVFALPTITLGLESHLGEGIGIPLLFLLSIPIDIWALGVVGRTFYLERLKREPQEGLGLTLWWKCALVGAVFLPALWATVSFTTETAIATSHSMFEMDFLKFVPVAEKISIELVLWGTVATGMLLGLSVVGLWLVGRAIRGTVESASPASESYQKLITRWDLMRVPADQGLMLTALTGGAVVLSLIFWSSLPVFTPHPHECCKKPDVKAAHVLKPVETLNKDEKMLAQLTTQVEALEKQKAEADAANTKKSKGNGKAGTAVVKTPAATAPAPSAAKKP
;
A
#
# COMPACT_ATOMS: atom_id res chain seq x y z
N MET A 1 -26.02 -30.76 -13.73
CA MET A 1 -25.73 -29.51 -12.99
C MET A 1 -26.23 -28.31 -13.79
N CYS A 2 -26.80 -27.29 -13.16
CA CYS A 2 -27.26 -26.10 -13.88
C CYS A 2 -26.07 -25.22 -14.32
N PRO A 3 -26.18 -24.43 -15.41
CA PRO A 3 -25.08 -23.61 -15.90
C PRO A 3 -24.55 -22.62 -14.85
N THR A 4 -25.43 -21.97 -14.09
CA THR A 4 -25.03 -21.00 -13.06
C THR A 4 -24.19 -21.64 -11.96
N GLN A 5 -24.54 -22.86 -11.50
CA GLN A 5 -23.73 -23.62 -10.54
C GLN A 5 -22.36 -24.00 -11.12
N LEU A 6 -22.29 -24.30 -12.42
CA LEU A 6 -21.03 -24.63 -13.09
C LEU A 6 -20.12 -23.40 -13.20
N GLY A 7 -20.68 -22.27 -13.63
CA GLY A 7 -19.96 -20.99 -13.70
C GLY A 7 -19.46 -20.57 -12.32
N LEU A 8 -20.34 -20.56 -11.31
CA LEU A 8 -19.99 -20.20 -9.93
C LEU A 8 -18.96 -21.16 -9.32
N GLY A 9 -19.14 -22.46 -9.50
CA GLY A 9 -18.27 -23.48 -8.91
C GLY A 9 -16.83 -23.46 -9.42
N ILE A 10 -16.59 -22.89 -10.60
CA ILE A 10 -15.25 -22.74 -11.18
C ILE A 10 -14.72 -21.32 -10.96
N LEU A 11 -15.51 -20.29 -11.28
CA LEU A 11 -15.06 -18.89 -11.21
C LEU A 11 -14.81 -18.43 -9.78
N TRP A 12 -15.69 -18.79 -8.83
CA TRP A 12 -15.57 -18.31 -7.46
C TRP A 12 -14.30 -18.81 -6.75
N PRO A 13 -13.96 -20.11 -6.77
CA PRO A 13 -12.71 -20.55 -6.16
C PRO A 13 -11.49 -20.11 -6.97
N ALA A 14 -11.58 -20.00 -8.31
CA ALA A 14 -10.48 -19.51 -9.13
C ALA A 14 -10.13 -18.06 -8.80
N PHE A 15 -11.15 -17.22 -8.57
CA PHE A 15 -11.00 -15.85 -8.09
C PHE A 15 -10.16 -15.81 -6.80
N TRP A 16 -10.55 -16.54 -5.77
CA TRP A 16 -9.84 -16.54 -4.49
C TRP A 16 -8.44 -17.15 -4.57
N THR A 17 -8.21 -18.05 -5.53
CA THR A 17 -6.90 -18.69 -5.73
C THR A 17 -5.89 -17.72 -6.37
N GLY A 18 -6.30 -16.93 -7.37
CA GLY A 18 -5.44 -15.94 -8.01
C GLY A 18 -5.31 -14.62 -7.23
N LEU A 19 -6.29 -14.32 -6.38
CA LEU A 19 -6.43 -13.03 -5.68
C LEU A 19 -5.17 -12.59 -4.91
N PRO A 20 -4.57 -13.40 -4.03
CA PRO A 20 -3.46 -12.93 -3.19
C PRO A 20 -2.23 -12.54 -4.02
N ILE A 21 -1.99 -13.26 -5.13
CA ILE A 21 -0.86 -13.02 -6.03
C ILE A 21 -1.06 -11.69 -6.77
N LYS A 22 -2.27 -11.44 -7.30
CA LYS A 22 -2.58 -10.17 -7.97
C LYS A 22 -2.48 -9.00 -7.01
N LEU A 23 -2.94 -9.16 -5.77
CA LEU A 23 -2.86 -8.12 -4.75
C LEU A 23 -1.42 -7.71 -4.47
N ALA A 24 -0.49 -8.67 -4.42
CA ALA A 24 0.93 -8.38 -4.23
C ALA A 24 1.49 -7.48 -5.35
N PHE A 25 1.12 -7.73 -6.61
CA PHE A 25 1.52 -6.87 -7.74
C PHE A 25 0.86 -5.50 -7.70
N VAL A 26 -0.42 -5.41 -7.33
CA VAL A 26 -1.12 -4.13 -7.17
C VAL A 26 -0.42 -3.26 -6.14
N LEU A 27 -0.09 -3.82 -4.97
CA LEU A 27 0.61 -3.12 -3.91
C LEU A 27 2.01 -2.66 -4.36
N LEU A 28 2.74 -3.50 -5.10
CA LEU A 28 4.05 -3.17 -5.66
C LEU A 28 3.98 -2.06 -6.72
N PHE A 29 2.91 -2.02 -7.51
CA PHE A 29 2.74 -1.00 -8.55
C PHE A 29 2.26 0.32 -7.97
N LEU A 30 1.45 0.27 -6.91
CA LEU A 30 1.10 1.43 -6.10
C LEU A 30 2.34 2.01 -5.41
N SER A 31 3.22 1.17 -4.83
CA SER A 31 4.45 1.65 -4.19
C SER A 31 5.43 2.28 -5.18
N LEU A 32 5.48 1.77 -6.41
CA LEU A 32 6.27 2.35 -7.51
C LEU A 32 5.65 3.61 -8.13
N GLY A 33 4.45 4.02 -7.73
CA GLY A 33 3.75 5.16 -8.33
C GLY A 33 3.32 4.93 -9.79
N MET A 34 3.24 3.67 -10.24
CA MET A 34 2.90 3.33 -11.64
C MET A 34 1.39 3.29 -11.90
N VAL A 35 0.57 3.31 -10.86
CA VAL A 35 -0.89 3.25 -10.93
C VAL A 35 -1.50 4.36 -10.08
N HIS A 36 -2.32 5.18 -10.69
CA HIS A 36 -3.17 6.16 -10.01
C HIS A 36 -4.63 5.74 -10.23
N PHE A 37 -5.25 5.14 -9.21
CA PHE A 37 -6.69 4.88 -9.28
C PHE A 37 -7.46 6.16 -9.01
N GLU A 38 -8.38 6.51 -9.89
CA GLU A 38 -9.31 7.61 -9.66
C GLU A 38 -10.44 7.22 -8.69
N THR A 39 -11.33 8.16 -8.38
CA THR A 39 -12.45 8.13 -7.40
C THR A 39 -13.34 6.88 -7.42
N ARG A 40 -13.21 5.98 -8.42
CA ARG A 40 -13.87 4.67 -8.51
C ARG A 40 -12.95 3.49 -8.13
N ILE A 41 -12.05 3.69 -7.16
CA ILE A 41 -11.08 2.70 -6.68
C ILE A 41 -11.72 1.32 -6.43
N GLY A 42 -12.89 1.26 -5.77
CA GLY A 42 -13.57 -0.01 -5.48
C GLY A 42 -14.00 -0.80 -6.72
N LEU A 43 -14.40 -0.11 -7.79
CA LEU A 43 -14.88 -0.71 -9.03
C LEU A 43 -13.71 -1.10 -9.95
N ALA A 44 -12.67 -0.25 -10.02
CA ALA A 44 -11.41 -0.55 -10.70
C ALA A 44 -10.69 -1.75 -10.05
N PHE A 45 -10.70 -1.81 -8.72
CA PHE A 45 -10.24 -2.95 -7.95
C PHE A 45 -11.07 -4.19 -8.30
N LEU A 46 -12.41 -4.14 -8.20
CA LEU A 46 -13.30 -5.26 -8.58
C LEU A 46 -13.09 -5.77 -10.02
N MET A 47 -12.85 -4.86 -10.96
CA MET A 47 -12.57 -5.19 -12.36
C MET A 47 -11.19 -5.85 -12.53
N LEU A 48 -10.15 -5.35 -11.87
CA LEU A 48 -8.82 -5.98 -11.88
C LEU A 48 -8.86 -7.37 -11.20
N LEU A 49 -9.68 -7.49 -10.16
CA LEU A 49 -9.90 -8.72 -9.40
C LEU A 49 -10.63 -9.79 -10.22
N ALA A 50 -11.53 -9.40 -11.13
CA ALA A 50 -12.25 -10.27 -12.08
C ALA A 50 -11.51 -10.53 -13.41
N SER A 51 -10.16 -10.51 -13.37
CA SER A 51 -9.30 -10.44 -14.56
C SER A 51 -9.50 -11.44 -15.71
N PRO A 52 -9.94 -12.71 -15.55
CA PRO A 52 -10.20 -13.54 -16.71
C PRO A 52 -11.27 -12.93 -17.62
N VAL A 53 -12.20 -12.19 -17.03
CA VAL A 53 -13.39 -11.65 -17.67
C VAL A 53 -13.10 -10.22 -18.17
N THR A 54 -12.22 -9.48 -17.49
CA THR A 54 -12.03 -8.04 -17.71
C THR A 54 -10.84 -7.67 -18.60
N VAL A 55 -9.88 -8.58 -18.88
CA VAL A 55 -8.70 -8.29 -19.75
C VAL A 55 -9.11 -7.72 -21.11
N PHE A 56 -10.15 -8.27 -21.74
CA PHE A 56 -10.66 -7.77 -23.02
C PHE A 56 -11.82 -6.79 -22.86
N ALA A 57 -12.55 -6.83 -21.74
CA ALA A 57 -13.64 -5.89 -21.51
C ALA A 57 -13.13 -4.47 -21.21
N LEU A 58 -12.00 -4.34 -20.53
CA LEU A 58 -11.45 -3.04 -20.15
C LEU A 58 -11.18 -2.17 -21.38
N PRO A 59 -10.41 -2.63 -22.39
CA PRO A 59 -10.20 -1.84 -23.60
C PRO A 59 -11.51 -1.45 -24.28
N THR A 60 -12.50 -2.34 -24.29
CA THR A 60 -13.82 -2.04 -24.86
C THR A 60 -14.57 -0.98 -24.06
N ILE A 61 -14.47 -1.01 -22.73
CA ILE A 61 -15.09 -0.03 -21.83
C ILE A 61 -14.36 1.32 -21.90
N THR A 62 -13.03 1.32 -21.93
CA THR A 62 -12.24 2.56 -21.98
C THR A 62 -12.31 3.24 -23.34
N LEU A 63 -12.22 2.49 -24.44
CA LEU A 63 -12.30 3.03 -25.80
C LEU A 63 -13.74 3.28 -26.25
N GLY A 64 -14.69 2.46 -25.82
CA GLY A 64 -16.08 2.50 -26.29
C GLY A 64 -17.03 3.31 -25.43
N LEU A 65 -16.71 3.52 -24.14
CA LEU A 65 -17.57 4.24 -23.19
C LEU A 65 -16.85 5.44 -22.54
N GLU A 66 -15.67 5.81 -23.04
CA GLU A 66 -14.80 6.92 -22.56
C GLU A 66 -14.54 6.92 -21.04
N SER A 67 -14.75 5.79 -20.38
CA SER A 67 -14.56 5.68 -18.94
C SER A 67 -13.11 5.31 -18.63
N HIS A 68 -12.49 6.03 -17.71
CA HIS A 68 -11.13 5.77 -17.25
C HIS A 68 -11.18 5.20 -15.82
N LEU A 69 -10.43 4.12 -15.58
CA LEU A 69 -10.33 3.48 -14.26
C LEU A 69 -9.19 4.06 -13.41
N GLY A 70 -8.28 4.77 -14.07
CA GLY A 70 -7.09 5.33 -13.49
C GLY A 70 -6.07 5.65 -14.58
N GLU A 71 -5.02 6.36 -14.17
CA GLU A 71 -3.93 6.79 -15.04
C GLU A 71 -2.63 6.03 -14.70
N GLY A 72 -1.82 5.77 -15.72
CA GLY A 72 -0.49 5.16 -15.56
C GLY A 72 -0.31 3.81 -16.26
N ILE A 73 0.94 3.54 -16.66
CA ILE A 73 1.35 2.32 -17.35
C ILE A 73 1.21 1.05 -16.50
N GLY A 74 1.07 1.19 -15.18
CA GLY A 74 0.90 0.06 -14.28
C GLY A 74 -0.41 -0.70 -14.49
N ILE A 75 -1.49 -0.04 -14.95
CA ILE A 75 -2.78 -0.69 -15.21
C ILE A 75 -2.65 -1.77 -16.31
N PRO A 76 -2.19 -1.46 -17.54
CA PRO A 76 -2.03 -2.48 -18.58
C PRO A 76 -1.02 -3.56 -18.19
N LEU A 77 0.04 -3.22 -17.45
CA LEU A 77 1.00 -4.20 -16.93
C LEU A 77 0.36 -5.17 -15.92
N LEU A 78 -0.55 -4.70 -15.04
CA LEU A 78 -1.29 -5.56 -14.12
C LEU A 78 -2.20 -6.52 -14.86
N PHE A 79 -2.87 -6.07 -15.93
CA PHE A 79 -3.69 -6.95 -16.76
C PHE A 79 -2.84 -8.02 -17.45
N LEU A 80 -1.69 -7.63 -18.02
CA LEU A 80 -0.77 -8.57 -18.64
C LEU A 80 -0.27 -9.64 -17.64
N LEU A 81 0.11 -9.22 -16.43
CA LEU A 81 0.54 -10.12 -15.36
C LEU A 81 -0.61 -10.99 -14.82
N SER A 82 -1.84 -10.51 -14.89
CA SER A 82 -2.99 -11.25 -14.39
C SER A 82 -3.41 -12.41 -15.31
N ILE A 83 -3.09 -12.36 -16.62
CA ILE A 83 -3.36 -13.44 -17.58
C ILE A 83 -2.74 -14.79 -17.13
N PRO A 84 -1.42 -14.91 -16.91
CA PRO A 84 -0.83 -16.19 -16.49
C PRO A 84 -1.32 -16.63 -15.12
N ILE A 85 -1.58 -15.69 -14.19
CA ILE A 85 -2.14 -16.00 -12.86
C ILE A 85 -3.54 -16.61 -13.01
N ASP A 86 -4.37 -16.08 -13.90
CA ASP A 86 -5.72 -16.58 -14.13
C ASP A 86 -5.76 -17.91 -14.84
N ILE A 87 -4.92 -18.12 -15.86
CA ILE A 87 -4.78 -19.41 -16.52
C ILE A 87 -4.38 -20.49 -15.51
N TRP A 88 -3.44 -20.16 -14.62
CA TRP A 88 -3.03 -21.05 -13.53
C TRP A 88 -4.18 -21.31 -12.55
N ALA A 89 -4.84 -20.27 -12.03
CA ALA A 89 -5.91 -20.40 -11.05
C ALA A 89 -7.10 -21.19 -11.60
N LEU A 90 -7.54 -20.90 -12.83
CA LEU A 90 -8.58 -21.65 -13.53
C LEU A 90 -8.14 -23.08 -13.85
N GLY A 91 -6.85 -23.31 -14.12
CA GLY A 91 -6.30 -24.64 -14.33
C GLY A 91 -6.35 -25.51 -13.07
N VAL A 92 -5.87 -24.97 -11.94
CA VAL A 92 -5.89 -25.67 -10.64
C VAL A 92 -7.32 -25.96 -10.21
N VAL A 93 -8.17 -24.93 -10.17
CA VAL A 93 -9.57 -25.08 -9.74
C VAL A 93 -10.37 -25.91 -10.73
N GLY A 94 -10.20 -25.70 -12.03
CA GLY A 94 -10.86 -26.50 -13.06
C GLY A 94 -10.57 -27.98 -12.89
N ARG A 95 -9.31 -28.37 -12.66
CA ARG A 95 -8.95 -29.77 -12.43
C ARG A 95 -9.57 -30.34 -11.15
N THR A 96 -9.55 -29.59 -10.03
CA THR A 96 -10.26 -30.01 -8.79
C THR A 96 -11.73 -30.30 -9.08
N PHE A 97 -12.39 -29.37 -9.77
CA PHE A 97 -13.82 -29.38 -9.96
C PHE A 97 -14.24 -30.50 -10.91
N TYR A 98 -13.48 -30.72 -11.99
CA TYR A 98 -13.72 -31.79 -12.95
C TYR A 98 -13.62 -33.17 -12.28
N LEU A 99 -12.61 -33.37 -11.45
CA LEU A 99 -12.37 -34.66 -10.81
C LEU A 99 -13.34 -34.90 -9.64
N GLU A 100 -13.43 -33.98 -8.69
CA GLU A 100 -14.21 -34.20 -7.46
C GLU A 100 -15.73 -34.07 -7.68
N ARG A 101 -16.17 -33.05 -8.41
CA ARG A 101 -17.60 -32.73 -8.57
C ARG A 101 -18.20 -33.34 -9.82
N LEU A 102 -17.48 -33.29 -10.94
CA LEU A 102 -18.00 -33.77 -12.22
C LEU A 102 -17.61 -35.23 -12.53
N LYS A 103 -16.62 -35.80 -11.82
CA LYS A 103 -16.06 -37.14 -12.09
C LYS A 103 -15.67 -37.33 -13.56
N ARG A 104 -15.07 -36.30 -14.14
CA ARG A 104 -14.58 -36.25 -15.52
C ARG A 104 -13.07 -36.03 -15.54
N GLU A 105 -12.43 -36.60 -16.55
CA GLU A 105 -11.01 -36.38 -16.80
C GLU A 105 -10.77 -34.95 -17.30
N PRO A 106 -9.89 -34.17 -16.64
CA PRO A 106 -9.57 -32.83 -17.11
C PRO A 106 -8.78 -32.93 -18.42
N GLN A 107 -9.23 -32.16 -19.42
CA GLN A 107 -8.53 -32.06 -20.70
C GLN A 107 -7.16 -31.39 -20.53
N GLU A 108 -6.21 -31.71 -21.42
CA GLU A 108 -4.94 -31.00 -21.47
C GLU A 108 -5.17 -29.51 -21.80
N GLY A 109 -4.41 -28.62 -21.15
CA GLY A 109 -4.58 -27.18 -21.34
C GLY A 109 -5.87 -26.58 -20.74
N LEU A 110 -6.61 -27.31 -19.89
CA LEU A 110 -7.89 -26.87 -19.31
C LEU A 110 -7.90 -25.42 -18.81
N GLY A 111 -6.84 -24.98 -18.12
CA GLY A 111 -6.73 -23.61 -17.61
C GLY A 111 -6.82 -22.55 -18.71
N LEU A 112 -6.12 -22.75 -19.83
CA LEU A 112 -6.15 -21.84 -20.98
C LEU A 112 -7.52 -21.87 -21.67
N THR A 113 -8.10 -23.06 -21.84
CA THR A 113 -9.42 -23.21 -22.47
C THR A 113 -10.52 -22.54 -21.64
N LEU A 114 -10.50 -22.74 -20.32
CA LEU A 114 -11.43 -22.07 -19.41
C LEU A 114 -11.21 -20.56 -19.41
N TRP A 115 -9.97 -20.11 -19.37
CA TRP A 115 -9.61 -18.70 -19.41
C TRP A 115 -10.15 -18.03 -20.68
N TRP A 116 -9.85 -18.57 -21.86
CA TRP A 116 -10.30 -18.00 -23.13
C TRP A 116 -11.83 -17.92 -23.23
N LYS A 117 -12.54 -18.97 -22.77
CA LYS A 117 -14.01 -18.96 -22.75
C LYS A 117 -14.58 -17.89 -21.81
N CYS A 118 -13.99 -17.74 -20.62
CA CYS A 118 -14.39 -16.69 -19.68
C CYS A 118 -14.07 -15.30 -20.22
N ALA A 119 -12.92 -15.14 -20.87
CA ALA A 119 -12.47 -13.89 -21.46
C ALA A 119 -13.35 -13.44 -22.63
N LEU A 120 -13.76 -14.37 -23.50
CA LEU A 120 -14.70 -14.06 -24.58
C LEU A 120 -16.08 -13.66 -24.06
N VAL A 121 -16.63 -14.40 -23.09
CA VAL A 121 -17.91 -14.03 -22.48
C VAL A 121 -17.78 -12.67 -21.80
N GLY A 122 -16.68 -12.43 -21.10
CA GLY A 122 -16.39 -11.17 -20.44
C GLY A 122 -16.26 -9.99 -21.38
N ALA A 123 -15.54 -10.15 -22.49
CA ALA A 123 -15.32 -9.13 -23.50
C ALA A 123 -16.63 -8.52 -24.02
N VAL A 124 -17.69 -9.34 -24.13
CA VAL A 124 -19.00 -8.92 -24.63
C VAL A 124 -19.93 -8.52 -23.47
N PHE A 125 -19.97 -9.33 -22.41
CA PHE A 125 -20.96 -9.18 -21.36
C PHE A 125 -20.65 -8.04 -20.39
N LEU A 126 -19.37 -7.82 -20.05
CA LEU A 126 -19.02 -6.77 -19.08
C LEU A 126 -19.26 -5.35 -19.60
N PRO A 127 -18.95 -4.98 -20.86
CA PRO A 127 -19.32 -3.66 -21.37
C PRO A 127 -20.84 -3.45 -21.36
N ALA A 128 -21.61 -4.48 -21.73
CA ALA A 128 -23.07 -4.43 -21.68
C ALA A 128 -23.58 -4.29 -20.23
N LEU A 129 -23.01 -5.05 -19.28
CA LEU A 129 -23.30 -4.93 -17.85
C LEU A 129 -22.97 -3.54 -17.34
N TRP A 130 -21.81 -3.00 -17.70
CA TRP A 130 -21.38 -1.66 -17.30
C TRP A 130 -22.35 -0.60 -17.79
N ALA A 131 -22.67 -0.59 -19.09
CA ALA A 131 -23.59 0.37 -19.68
C ALA A 131 -24.99 0.28 -19.04
N THR A 132 -25.50 -0.94 -18.87
CA THR A 132 -26.84 -1.16 -18.33
C THR A 132 -26.94 -0.76 -16.86
N VAL A 133 -25.96 -1.15 -16.02
CA VAL A 133 -25.94 -0.81 -14.60
C VAL A 133 -25.72 0.70 -14.41
N SER A 134 -24.84 1.32 -15.19
CA SER A 134 -24.60 2.77 -15.12
C SER A 134 -25.87 3.55 -15.49
N PHE A 135 -26.50 3.21 -16.62
CA PHE A 135 -27.77 3.82 -17.03
C PHE A 135 -28.89 3.63 -16.01
N THR A 136 -29.02 2.42 -15.45
CA THR A 136 -30.02 2.12 -14.41
C THR A 136 -29.76 2.93 -13.16
N THR A 137 -28.49 3.09 -12.77
CA THR A 137 -28.09 3.86 -11.59
C THR A 137 -28.39 5.35 -11.79
N GLU A 138 -28.02 5.93 -12.94
CA GLU A 138 -28.31 7.34 -13.26
C GLU A 138 -29.81 7.60 -13.30
N THR A 139 -30.59 6.70 -13.91
CA THR A 139 -32.05 6.80 -13.96
C THR A 139 -32.66 6.69 -12.56
N ALA A 140 -32.15 5.79 -11.72
CA ALA A 140 -32.61 5.61 -10.35
C ALA A 140 -32.30 6.83 -9.48
N ILE A 141 -31.13 7.46 -9.66
CA ILE A 141 -30.74 8.72 -8.99
C ILE A 141 -31.66 9.86 -9.44
N ALA A 142 -31.88 10.02 -10.75
CA ALA A 142 -32.77 11.07 -11.26
C ALA A 142 -34.22 10.90 -10.76
N THR A 143 -34.68 9.65 -10.69
CA THR A 143 -36.01 9.32 -10.18
C THR A 143 -36.09 9.53 -8.67
N SER A 144 -35.05 9.20 -7.90
CA SER A 144 -35.05 9.46 -6.46
C SER A 144 -35.11 10.96 -6.18
N HIS A 145 -34.27 11.77 -6.86
CA HIS A 145 -34.27 13.21 -6.71
C HIS A 145 -35.65 13.83 -7.01
N SER A 146 -36.30 13.42 -8.12
CA SER A 146 -37.62 13.97 -8.47
C SER A 146 -38.70 13.62 -7.45
N MET A 147 -38.66 12.43 -6.83
CA MET A 147 -39.60 12.07 -5.75
C MET A 147 -39.41 12.96 -4.50
N PHE A 148 -38.20 13.43 -4.21
CA PHE A 148 -37.95 14.37 -3.11
C PHE A 148 -38.36 15.80 -3.42
N GLU A 149 -38.28 16.23 -4.69
CA GLU A 149 -38.78 17.54 -5.15
C GLU A 149 -40.31 17.62 -5.13
N MET A 150 -41.01 16.49 -5.30
CA MET A 150 -42.47 16.39 -5.24
C MET A 150 -43.04 16.40 -3.80
N ASP A 151 -42.28 16.87 -2.81
CA ASP A 151 -42.70 17.04 -1.41
C ASP A 151 -43.15 15.77 -0.66
N PHE A 152 -42.92 14.57 -1.21
CA PHE A 152 -43.36 13.29 -0.60
C PHE A 152 -42.81 13.05 0.82
N LEU A 153 -41.70 13.70 1.20
CA LEU A 153 -41.03 13.55 2.50
C LEU A 153 -40.76 14.90 3.19
N LYS A 154 -41.74 15.80 3.15
CA LYS A 154 -41.66 17.15 3.74
C LYS A 154 -41.30 17.17 5.23
N PHE A 155 -41.69 16.13 5.97
CA PHE A 155 -41.52 16.03 7.43
C PHE A 155 -40.27 15.27 7.89
N VAL A 156 -39.44 14.79 6.96
CA VAL A 156 -38.28 13.95 7.29
C VAL A 156 -37.02 14.81 7.47
N PRO A 157 -36.23 14.62 8.55
CA PRO A 157 -34.94 15.29 8.75
C PRO A 157 -33.97 15.06 7.58
N VAL A 158 -33.08 16.03 7.33
CA VAL A 158 -32.13 15.98 6.19
C VAL A 158 -31.25 14.72 6.20
N ALA A 159 -30.79 14.28 7.37
CA ALA A 159 -29.97 13.08 7.49
C ALA A 159 -30.72 11.79 7.08
N GLU A 160 -32.01 11.69 7.42
CA GLU A 160 -32.86 10.56 7.03
C GLU A 160 -33.19 10.61 5.54
N LYS A 161 -33.37 11.80 4.96
CA LYS A 161 -33.57 11.96 3.51
C LYS A 161 -32.40 11.38 2.70
N ILE A 162 -31.16 11.73 3.05
CA ILE A 162 -29.96 11.21 2.37
C ILE A 162 -29.90 9.68 2.49
N SER A 163 -30.25 9.14 3.66
CA SER A 163 -30.23 7.69 3.89
C SER A 163 -31.30 6.98 3.05
N ILE A 164 -32.52 7.51 3.01
CA ILE A 164 -33.63 6.97 2.20
C ILE A 164 -33.28 7.07 0.71
N GLU A 165 -32.72 8.20 0.27
CA GLU A 165 -32.28 8.41 -1.10
C GLU A 165 -31.24 7.36 -1.51
N LEU A 166 -30.18 7.21 -0.71
CA LEU A 166 -29.14 6.22 -0.93
C LEU A 166 -29.70 4.79 -1.03
N VAL A 167 -30.65 4.44 -0.16
CA VAL A 167 -31.29 3.12 -0.18
C VAL A 167 -32.19 2.98 -1.42
N LEU A 168 -32.93 4.01 -1.81
CA LEU A 168 -33.87 3.96 -2.92
C LEU A 168 -33.16 3.68 -4.24
N TRP A 169 -32.18 4.51 -4.62
CA TRP A 169 -31.44 4.28 -5.86
C TRP A 169 -30.42 3.13 -5.70
N GLY A 170 -29.82 2.99 -4.52
CA GLY A 170 -28.81 1.97 -4.25
C GLY A 170 -29.37 0.54 -4.30
N THR A 171 -30.59 0.30 -3.81
CA THR A 171 -31.23 -1.02 -3.89
C THR A 171 -31.57 -1.41 -5.33
N VAL A 172 -32.06 -0.47 -6.14
CA VAL A 172 -32.34 -0.69 -7.57
C VAL A 172 -31.04 -1.00 -8.32
N ALA A 173 -30.00 -0.19 -8.14
CA ALA A 173 -28.69 -0.40 -8.76
C ALA A 173 -28.07 -1.74 -8.35
N THR A 174 -28.12 -2.07 -7.05
CA THR A 174 -27.59 -3.34 -6.51
C THR A 174 -28.37 -4.54 -7.04
N GLY A 175 -29.70 -4.46 -7.06
CA GLY A 175 -30.56 -5.51 -7.60
C GLY A 175 -30.27 -5.80 -9.06
N MET A 176 -30.09 -4.74 -9.87
CA MET A 176 -29.73 -4.86 -11.28
C MET A 176 -28.35 -5.51 -11.46
N LEU A 177 -27.36 -5.07 -10.68
CA LEU A 177 -26.01 -5.63 -10.72
C LEU A 177 -25.99 -7.11 -10.34
N LEU A 178 -26.72 -7.51 -9.29
CA LEU A 178 -26.83 -8.91 -8.86
C LEU A 178 -27.55 -9.76 -9.92
N GLY A 179 -28.66 -9.27 -10.47
CA GLY A 179 -29.40 -9.95 -11.52
C GLY A 179 -28.54 -10.21 -12.76
N LEU A 180 -27.84 -9.18 -13.25
CA LEU A 180 -26.92 -9.31 -14.39
C LEU A 180 -25.71 -10.19 -14.05
N SER A 181 -25.20 -10.15 -12.82
CA SER A 181 -24.11 -11.03 -12.40
C SER A 181 -24.51 -12.51 -12.44
N VAL A 182 -25.74 -12.84 -12.03
CA VAL A 182 -26.29 -14.21 -12.17
C VAL A 182 -26.40 -14.62 -13.64
N VAL A 183 -26.82 -13.70 -14.53
CA VAL A 183 -26.85 -13.94 -15.99
C VAL A 183 -25.44 -14.17 -16.53
N GLY A 184 -24.44 -13.38 -16.09
CA GLY A 184 -23.04 -13.56 -16.46
C GLY A 184 -22.50 -14.93 -16.06
N LEU A 185 -22.76 -15.35 -14.82
CA LEU A 185 -22.39 -16.69 -14.34
C LEU A 185 -23.07 -17.80 -15.14
N TRP A 186 -24.34 -17.60 -15.53
CA TRP A 186 -25.06 -18.53 -16.39
C TRP A 186 -24.44 -18.63 -17.79
N LEU A 187 -24.06 -17.50 -18.40
CA LEU A 187 -23.39 -17.45 -19.71
C LEU A 187 -22.03 -18.16 -19.68
N VAL A 188 -21.21 -17.88 -18.67
CA VAL A 188 -19.92 -18.56 -18.49
C VAL A 188 -20.13 -20.06 -18.30
N GLY A 189 -21.06 -20.45 -17.43
CA GLY A 189 -21.42 -21.85 -17.24
C GLY A 189 -21.88 -22.54 -18.52
N ARG A 190 -22.64 -21.84 -19.37
CA ARG A 190 -23.07 -22.35 -20.68
C ARG A 190 -21.89 -22.52 -21.63
N ALA A 191 -20.94 -21.58 -21.65
CA ALA A 191 -19.72 -21.69 -22.45
C ALA A 191 -18.81 -22.86 -22.00
N ILE A 192 -18.74 -23.11 -20.69
CA ILE A 192 -17.94 -24.21 -20.11
C ILE A 192 -18.62 -25.56 -20.25
N ARG A 193 -19.96 -25.63 -20.33
CA ARG A 193 -20.71 -26.89 -20.41
C ARG A 193 -20.22 -27.79 -21.55
N GLY A 194 -19.96 -27.25 -22.75
CA GLY A 194 -19.46 -28.06 -23.87
C GLY A 194 -18.09 -28.70 -23.63
N THR A 195 -17.21 -28.05 -22.86
CA THR A 195 -15.91 -28.63 -22.43
C THR A 195 -16.08 -29.69 -21.34
N VAL A 196 -17.17 -29.66 -20.57
CA VAL A 196 -17.47 -30.72 -19.60
C VAL A 196 -18.05 -31.94 -20.31
N GLU A 197 -18.94 -31.72 -21.28
CA GLU A 197 -19.62 -32.80 -22.01
C GLU A 197 -18.66 -33.59 -22.91
N SER A 198 -17.64 -32.93 -23.45
CA SER A 198 -16.57 -33.57 -24.24
C SER A 198 -15.51 -34.28 -23.40
N ALA A 199 -15.52 -34.13 -22.07
CA ALA A 199 -14.54 -34.76 -21.21
C ALA A 199 -14.89 -36.23 -20.94
N SER A 200 -13.90 -37.11 -20.99
CA SER A 200 -14.09 -38.53 -20.70
C SER A 200 -14.54 -38.75 -19.25
N PRO A 201 -15.42 -39.74 -18.97
CA PRO A 201 -15.73 -40.11 -17.61
C PRO A 201 -14.48 -40.65 -16.91
N ALA A 202 -14.27 -40.25 -15.66
CA ALA A 202 -13.22 -40.84 -14.85
C ALA A 202 -13.60 -42.29 -14.53
N SER A 203 -12.76 -43.24 -14.92
CA SER A 203 -13.00 -44.68 -14.77
C SER A 203 -12.65 -45.22 -13.38
N GLU A 204 -12.00 -44.41 -12.55
CA GLU A 204 -11.47 -44.82 -11.26
C GLU A 204 -12.49 -44.74 -10.12
N SER A 205 -12.30 -45.58 -9.10
CA SER A 205 -13.01 -45.46 -7.82
C SER A 205 -12.70 -44.12 -7.15
N TYR A 206 -13.65 -43.53 -6.42
CA TYR A 206 -13.51 -42.21 -5.78
C TYR A 206 -12.24 -42.05 -4.95
N GLN A 207 -11.86 -43.07 -4.17
CA GLN A 207 -10.67 -43.03 -3.33
C GLN A 207 -9.37 -42.91 -4.14
N LYS A 208 -9.23 -43.70 -5.22
CA LYS A 208 -8.09 -43.61 -6.15
C LYS A 208 -8.02 -42.23 -6.84
N LEU A 209 -9.19 -41.68 -7.17
CA LEU A 209 -9.29 -40.37 -7.80
C LEU A 209 -8.81 -39.24 -6.87
N ILE A 210 -9.14 -39.31 -5.57
CA ILE A 210 -8.56 -38.40 -4.57
C ILE A 210 -7.05 -38.60 -4.47
N THR A 211 -6.57 -39.85 -4.38
CA THR A 211 -5.13 -40.11 -4.23
C THR A 211 -4.35 -39.56 -5.43
N ARG A 212 -4.87 -39.78 -6.65
CA ARG A 212 -4.29 -39.23 -7.88
C ARG A 212 -4.33 -37.70 -7.89
N TRP A 213 -5.40 -37.12 -7.37
CA TRP A 213 -5.54 -35.68 -7.23
C TRP A 213 -4.56 -35.06 -6.24
N ASP A 214 -4.37 -35.67 -5.07
CA ASP A 214 -3.38 -35.22 -4.10
C ASP A 214 -1.96 -35.34 -4.66
N LEU A 215 -1.66 -36.44 -5.37
CA LEU A 215 -0.39 -36.62 -6.07
C LEU A 215 -0.16 -35.57 -7.18
N MET A 216 -1.21 -35.11 -7.85
CA MET A 216 -1.11 -34.04 -8.86
C MET A 216 -0.76 -32.66 -8.28
N ARG A 217 -0.99 -32.43 -6.99
CA ARG A 217 -0.62 -31.16 -6.33
C ARG A 217 0.81 -31.15 -5.82
N VAL A 218 1.42 -32.32 -5.62
CA VAL A 218 2.82 -32.43 -5.23
C VAL A 218 3.66 -32.11 -6.47
N PRO A 219 4.53 -31.09 -6.43
CA PRO A 219 5.45 -30.82 -7.53
C PRO A 219 6.33 -32.05 -7.77
N ALA A 220 6.50 -32.42 -9.04
CA ALA A 220 7.42 -33.49 -9.42
C ALA A 220 8.85 -33.23 -8.93
N ASP A 221 9.24 -31.95 -8.83
CA ASP A 221 10.50 -31.51 -8.24
C ASP A 221 10.24 -30.47 -7.13
N GLN A 222 10.26 -30.96 -5.88
CA GLN A 222 10.05 -30.12 -4.69
C GLN A 222 11.23 -29.16 -4.45
N GLY A 223 12.44 -29.54 -4.85
CA GLY A 223 13.63 -28.70 -4.71
C GLY A 223 13.58 -27.51 -5.66
N LEU A 224 13.17 -27.74 -6.90
CA LEU A 224 12.93 -26.68 -7.88
C LEU A 224 11.80 -25.76 -7.43
N MET A 225 10.69 -26.30 -6.90
CA MET A 225 9.59 -25.48 -6.36
C MET A 225 10.09 -24.58 -5.24
N LEU A 226 10.80 -25.12 -4.24
CA LEU A 226 11.30 -24.34 -3.11
C LEU A 226 12.28 -23.26 -3.59
N THR A 227 13.18 -23.61 -4.51
CA THR A 227 14.17 -22.67 -5.07
C THR A 227 13.48 -21.55 -5.84
N ALA A 228 12.48 -21.87 -6.67
CA ALA A 228 11.72 -20.89 -7.43
C ALA A 228 10.89 -19.96 -6.53
N LEU A 229 10.22 -20.51 -5.50
CA LEU A 229 9.46 -19.72 -4.54
C LEU A 229 10.37 -18.80 -3.72
N THR A 230 11.48 -19.32 -3.22
CA THR A 230 12.43 -18.55 -2.41
C THR A 230 13.11 -17.47 -3.27
N GLY A 231 13.55 -17.83 -4.47
CA GLY A 231 14.13 -16.88 -5.42
C GLY A 231 13.15 -15.77 -5.80
N GLY A 232 11.90 -16.14 -6.11
CA GLY A 232 10.84 -15.19 -6.39
C GLY A 232 10.57 -14.24 -5.21
N ALA A 233 10.49 -14.77 -3.98
CA ALA A 233 10.29 -13.98 -2.78
C ALA A 233 11.46 -13.01 -2.51
N VAL A 234 12.70 -13.45 -2.71
CA VAL A 234 13.89 -12.59 -2.58
C VAL A 234 13.86 -11.47 -3.61
N VAL A 235 13.61 -11.78 -4.89
CA VAL A 235 13.55 -10.78 -5.96
C VAL A 235 12.42 -9.77 -5.70
N LEU A 236 11.22 -10.24 -5.35
CA LEU A 236 10.09 -9.37 -5.01
C LEU A 236 10.42 -8.48 -3.80
N SER A 237 11.10 -9.02 -2.79
CA SER A 237 11.52 -8.25 -1.61
C SER A 237 12.54 -7.18 -1.99
N LEU A 238 13.54 -7.50 -2.81
CA LEU A 238 14.52 -6.54 -3.29
C LEU A 238 13.87 -5.42 -4.11
N ILE A 239 12.97 -5.78 -5.03
CA ILE A 239 12.20 -4.80 -5.82
C ILE A 239 11.38 -3.91 -4.87
N PHE A 240 10.63 -4.51 -3.95
CA PHE A 240 9.82 -3.78 -2.97
C PHE A 240 10.68 -2.77 -2.18
N TRP A 241 11.77 -3.21 -1.56
CA TRP A 241 12.66 -2.33 -0.79
C TRP A 241 13.36 -1.27 -1.64
N SER A 242 13.71 -1.58 -2.89
CA SER A 242 14.28 -0.60 -3.83
C SER A 242 13.24 0.42 -4.34
N SER A 243 11.96 0.05 -4.32
CA SER A 243 10.86 0.86 -4.84
C SER A 243 10.24 1.78 -3.80
N LEU A 244 10.47 1.52 -2.50
CA LEU A 244 9.95 2.38 -1.45
C LEU A 244 10.54 3.79 -1.66
N PRO A 245 9.71 4.83 -1.78
CA PRO A 245 10.20 6.19 -1.83
C PRO A 245 11.07 6.42 -0.59
N VAL A 246 12.15 7.17 -0.74
CA VAL A 246 13.03 7.59 0.35
C VAL A 246 12.23 8.53 1.27
N PHE A 247 11.35 7.97 2.08
CA PHE A 247 10.59 8.65 3.13
C PHE A 247 11.41 8.80 4.41
N THR A 248 12.69 8.41 4.41
CA THR A 248 13.60 8.96 5.42
C THR A 248 13.57 10.47 5.23
N PRO A 249 13.06 11.25 6.20
CA PRO A 249 12.93 12.69 6.04
C PRO A 249 14.33 13.26 5.82
N HIS A 250 14.68 13.51 4.57
CA HIS A 250 15.78 14.41 4.28
C HIS A 250 15.30 15.76 4.79
N PRO A 251 16.02 16.38 5.74
CA PRO A 251 15.64 17.71 6.18
C PRO A 251 15.53 18.56 4.91
N HIS A 252 14.36 19.19 4.72
CA HIS A 252 14.19 20.21 3.69
C HIS A 252 15.39 21.17 3.75
N GLU A 253 15.82 21.76 2.65
CA GLU A 253 17.00 22.65 2.66
C GLU A 253 16.90 23.76 3.74
N CYS A 254 15.68 24.13 4.12
CA CYS A 254 15.35 25.05 5.21
C CYS A 254 15.69 24.55 6.63
N CYS A 255 15.96 23.26 6.84
CA CYS A 255 16.18 22.62 8.13
C CYS A 255 17.42 21.70 8.15
N LYS A 256 18.39 21.93 7.26
CA LYS A 256 19.67 21.24 7.31
C LYS A 256 20.33 21.59 8.65
N LYS A 257 20.48 20.61 9.55
CA LYS A 257 21.22 20.82 10.81
C LYS A 257 22.61 21.35 10.42
N PRO A 258 23.11 22.43 11.05
CA PRO A 258 24.46 22.89 10.81
C PRO A 258 25.41 21.72 11.05
N ASP A 259 26.35 21.49 10.14
CA ASP A 259 27.38 20.45 10.28
C ASP A 259 28.20 20.76 11.53
N VAL A 260 27.77 20.21 12.66
CA VAL A 260 28.57 20.19 13.88
C VAL A 260 29.69 19.21 13.57
N LYS A 261 30.85 19.76 13.18
CA LYS A 261 32.11 19.00 13.14
C LYS A 261 32.16 18.18 14.42
N ALA A 262 32.20 16.85 14.26
CA ALA A 262 32.34 15.93 15.37
C ALA A 262 33.42 16.47 16.31
N ALA A 263 33.08 16.63 17.59
CA ALA A 263 34.03 17.13 18.58
C ALA A 263 35.34 16.37 18.43
N HIS A 264 36.45 17.10 18.30
CA HIS A 264 37.76 16.52 18.02
C HIS A 264 37.99 15.38 19.01
N VAL A 265 38.24 14.16 18.51
CA VAL A 265 38.47 12.98 19.36
C VAL A 265 39.56 13.35 20.35
N LEU A 266 39.17 13.52 21.63
CA LEU A 266 40.09 13.84 22.70
C LEU A 266 41.00 12.63 22.88
N LYS A 267 42.27 12.76 22.51
CA LYS A 267 43.31 11.79 22.87
C LYS A 267 43.72 12.07 24.32
N PRO A 268 43.34 11.23 25.30
CA PRO A 268 43.50 11.56 26.72
C PRO A 268 44.96 11.77 27.13
N VAL A 269 45.88 11.10 26.43
CA VAL A 269 47.33 11.19 26.68
C VAL A 269 47.90 12.55 26.27
N GLU A 270 47.40 13.15 25.20
CA GLU A 270 47.88 14.47 24.73
C GLU A 270 47.36 15.61 25.62
N THR A 271 46.16 15.47 26.19
CA THR A 271 45.64 16.42 27.17
C THR A 271 46.35 16.29 28.52
N LEU A 272 46.58 15.06 29.00
CA LEU A 272 47.33 14.83 30.24
C LEU A 272 48.74 15.43 30.19
N ASN A 273 49.47 15.25 29.09
CA ASN A 273 50.81 15.84 28.93
C ASN A 273 50.79 17.38 28.88
N LYS A 274 49.70 17.99 28.38
CA LYS A 274 49.56 19.46 28.39
C LYS A 274 49.29 19.97 29.80
N ASP A 275 48.43 19.27 30.53
CA ASP A 275 48.08 19.63 31.90
C ASP A 275 49.28 19.45 32.84
N GLU A 276 50.10 18.41 32.65
CA GLU A 276 51.34 18.23 33.40
C GLU A 276 52.36 19.36 33.16
N LYS A 277 52.53 19.78 31.90
CA LYS A 277 53.40 20.93 31.57
C LYS A 277 52.86 22.23 32.14
N MET A 278 51.54 22.41 32.13
CA MET A 278 50.90 23.60 32.70
C MET A 278 51.02 23.62 34.22
N LEU A 279 50.88 22.47 34.88
CA LEU A 279 51.13 22.33 36.32
C LEU A 279 52.58 22.68 36.67
N ALA A 280 53.56 22.22 35.90
CA ALA A 280 54.97 22.58 36.11
C ALA A 280 55.24 24.10 35.92
N GLN A 281 54.55 24.75 34.98
CA GLN A 281 54.63 26.20 34.83
C GLN A 281 53.95 26.95 35.99
N LEU A 282 52.83 26.44 36.49
CA LEU A 282 52.13 27.03 37.62
C LEU A 282 52.93 26.87 38.93
N THR A 283 53.56 25.72 39.17
CA THR A 283 54.41 25.52 40.36
C THR A 283 55.61 26.45 40.35
N THR A 284 56.28 26.61 39.21
CA THR A 284 57.39 27.57 39.09
C THR A 284 56.96 29.03 39.27
N GLN A 285 55.76 29.41 38.83
CA GLN A 285 55.20 30.72 39.10
C GLN A 285 54.84 30.91 40.58
N VAL A 286 54.31 29.88 41.24
CA VAL A 286 54.00 29.94 42.68
C VAL A 286 55.28 30.05 43.50
N GLU A 287 56.33 29.28 43.20
CA GLU A 287 57.63 29.41 43.88
C GLU A 287 58.25 30.79 43.66
N ALA A 288 58.11 31.37 42.46
CA ALA A 288 58.58 32.73 42.17
C ALA A 288 57.78 33.79 42.97
N LEU A 289 56.46 33.62 43.08
CA LEU A 289 55.61 34.50 43.88
C LEU A 289 55.86 34.35 45.39
N GLU A 290 56.15 33.15 45.88
CA GLU A 290 56.53 32.92 47.28
C GLU A 290 57.88 33.54 47.61
N LYS A 291 58.87 33.48 46.70
CA LYS A 291 60.13 34.22 46.86
C LYS A 291 59.92 35.73 46.85
N GLN A 292 59.12 36.26 45.92
CA GLN A 292 58.77 37.68 45.91
C GLN A 292 58.02 38.11 47.17
N LYS A 293 57.15 37.25 47.72
CA LYS A 293 56.44 37.53 48.96
C LYS A 293 57.35 37.45 50.19
N ALA A 294 58.28 36.49 50.24
CA ALA A 294 59.29 36.41 51.29
C ALA A 294 60.23 37.64 51.27
N GLU A 295 60.60 38.12 50.08
CA GLU A 295 61.38 39.35 49.90
C GLU A 295 60.55 40.61 50.25
N ALA A 296 59.24 40.63 49.93
CA ALA A 296 58.34 41.72 50.28
C ALA A 296 57.97 41.77 51.78
N ASP A 297 57.85 40.64 52.45
CA ASP A 297 57.61 40.56 53.90
C ASP A 297 58.87 40.94 54.69
N ALA A 298 60.07 40.60 54.19
CA ALA A 298 61.34 41.13 54.68
C ALA A 298 61.45 42.66 54.50
N ALA A 299 60.84 43.23 53.45
CA ALA A 299 60.81 44.68 53.20
C ALA A 299 59.72 45.43 54.00
N ASN A 300 58.54 44.83 54.21
CA ASN A 300 57.40 45.44 54.92
C ASN A 300 57.53 45.43 56.45
N THR A 301 58.45 44.63 57.01
CA THR A 301 58.82 44.74 58.44
C THR A 301 59.53 46.08 58.74
N LYS A 302 59.93 46.87 57.72
CA LYS A 302 60.55 48.20 57.87
C LYS A 302 59.62 49.40 57.61
N LYS A 303 58.35 49.23 57.20
CA LYS A 303 57.43 50.36 56.92
C LYS A 303 55.95 50.04 57.26
N SER A 304 55.58 50.10 58.54
CA SER A 304 54.17 50.28 58.95
C SER A 304 54.06 50.78 60.40
N LYS A 305 53.89 52.10 60.58
CA LYS A 305 53.32 52.71 61.78
C LYS A 305 52.57 54.00 61.39
N GLY A 306 51.23 53.97 61.38
CA GLY A 306 50.39 55.17 61.56
C GLY A 306 49.37 55.60 60.48
N ASN A 307 48.16 55.01 60.52
CA ASN A 307 46.80 55.61 60.59
C ASN A 307 46.23 56.65 59.56
N GLY A 308 44.99 56.41 59.07
CA GLY A 308 43.95 57.45 58.80
C GLY A 308 42.98 57.33 57.57
N LYS A 309 41.70 56.90 57.82
CA LYS A 309 40.33 57.29 57.26
C LYS A 309 40.05 57.46 55.72
N ALA A 310 38.88 57.20 55.08
CA ALA A 310 37.50 56.76 55.42
C ALA A 310 36.62 56.43 54.14
N GLY A 311 35.58 55.58 54.30
CA GLY A 311 34.22 55.53 53.64
C GLY A 311 34.07 55.29 52.11
N THR A 312 33.04 54.66 51.50
CA THR A 312 31.75 54.00 51.87
C THR A 312 31.27 53.21 50.62
N ALA A 313 30.60 52.05 50.76
CA ALA A 313 30.07 51.25 49.64
C ALA A 313 28.53 51.10 49.70
N VAL A 314 27.87 51.18 48.54
CA VAL A 314 26.41 51.02 48.36
C VAL A 314 26.08 49.70 47.66
N VAL A 315 25.02 49.04 48.12
CA VAL A 315 24.51 47.73 47.65
C VAL A 315 23.30 47.87 46.71
N LYS A 316 23.21 46.86 45.83
CA LYS A 316 22.32 46.55 44.70
C LYS A 316 20.80 46.44 44.97
N THR A 317 19.99 46.64 43.92
CA THR A 317 19.10 45.59 43.31
C THR A 317 18.38 46.09 42.03
N PRO A 318 18.16 45.24 41.01
CA PRO A 318 17.12 45.45 40.00
C PRO A 318 16.12 44.26 39.91
N ALA A 319 14.88 44.54 39.51
CA ALA A 319 13.90 43.54 39.08
C ALA A 319 13.17 44.01 37.81
N ALA A 320 12.99 43.06 36.87
CA ALA A 320 11.89 42.79 35.90
C ALA A 320 11.20 43.99 35.19
N THR A 321 10.75 44.00 33.94
CA THR A 321 10.18 43.02 32.98
C THR A 321 10.02 43.84 31.66
N ALA A 322 10.19 43.35 30.43
CA ALA A 322 9.18 42.73 29.54
C ALA A 322 9.58 43.06 28.08
N PRO A 323 9.13 42.29 27.06
CA PRO A 323 9.63 42.40 25.69
C PRO A 323 8.68 43.08 24.67
N ALA A 324 9.26 43.41 23.52
CA ALA A 324 8.74 43.59 22.14
C ALA A 324 9.00 44.99 21.56
N PRO A 325 9.43 45.07 20.28
CA PRO A 325 8.43 45.40 19.28
C PRO A 325 8.60 44.71 17.91
N SER A 326 7.51 44.66 17.16
CA SER A 326 7.48 44.44 15.72
C SER A 326 7.03 45.73 15.02
N ALA A 327 7.72 46.13 13.94
CA ALA A 327 7.17 46.64 12.68
C ALA A 327 8.20 47.51 11.94
N ALA A 328 8.47 47.20 10.66
CA ALA A 328 8.25 48.13 9.55
C ALA A 328 8.72 47.53 8.20
N LYS A 329 7.74 47.41 7.29
CA LYS A 329 7.88 47.38 5.83
C LYS A 329 8.72 48.56 5.31
N LYS A 330 9.41 48.34 4.18
CA LYS A 330 9.62 49.32 3.06
C LYS A 330 10.56 48.71 2.00
N PRO A 331 10.57 49.26 0.78
CA PRO A 331 9.48 49.56 -0.16
C PRO A 331 9.31 48.44 -1.21
#